data_AF-A0A9D0C986-F1
#
_entry.id   AF-A0A9D0C986-F1
#
_cell.length_a   1.000
_cell.length_b   1.000
_cell.length_c   1.000
_cell.angle_alpha   90.00
_cell.angle_beta   90.00
_cell.angle_gamma   90.00
#
_symmetry.space_group_name_H-M   'P 1'
#
loop_
_entity.id
_entity.type
_entity.pdbx_description
1 polymer ?
#
loop_
_entity_poly.entity_id
_entity_poly.type
_entity_poly.pdbx_seq_one_letter_code
_entity_poly.pdbx_strand_id
1 'polypeptide(L)'
;MKKDDLQQGRELLARPVLPLVSMVQFLFLTGPFATVAEVIDELPEPIETGYAVYEQPRRQLGRYLALLRPLEEVKRGIPPSCRVVDEEGADLDGMTAITSLVLQQVLAAELEEINSLLCAPCGCTLCCIGPDSTMAQEFFEIPLQEQETALFPAAPRFASAELARHRAMDEEAARVDGRPFYAMQESGLFRWQNGWSLILPRAARCPNLEESGRCRVYADRPAVCRRPQIFPYVLEPLEGGAEGEAGQRLRRALLAVVDCPYVEALRDEIAAYGAACELDVIFRQNKS
;
A
#
# COMPACT_ATOMS: atom_id res chain seq x y z
N MET A 1 -17.54 -10.39 13.88
CA MET A 1 -17.58 -10.53 12.41
C MET A 1 -17.53 -12.01 12.07
N LYS A 2 -18.35 -12.49 11.11
CA LYS A 2 -18.31 -13.89 10.67
C LYS A 2 -17.36 -14.00 9.48
N LYS A 3 -16.61 -15.11 9.36
CA LYS A 3 -15.70 -15.33 8.21
C LYS A 3 -16.46 -15.33 6.86
N ASP A 4 -17.74 -15.71 6.88
CA ASP A 4 -18.61 -15.70 5.70
C ASP A 4 -18.80 -14.30 5.12
N ASP A 5 -18.78 -13.25 5.96
CA ASP A 5 -18.90 -11.86 5.53
C ASP A 5 -17.67 -11.39 4.71
N LEU A 6 -16.56 -12.15 4.78
CA LEU A 6 -15.27 -11.85 4.15
C LEU A 6 -14.98 -12.73 2.93
N GLN A 7 -15.96 -13.51 2.46
CA GLN A 7 -15.73 -14.57 1.48
C GLN A 7 -15.04 -14.09 0.20
N GLN A 8 -15.46 -12.95 -0.37
CA GLN A 8 -14.87 -12.44 -1.62
C GLN A 8 -13.37 -12.11 -1.47
N GLY A 9 -12.97 -11.48 -0.36
CA GLY A 9 -11.56 -11.17 -0.10
C GLY A 9 -10.74 -12.42 0.24
N ARG A 10 -11.34 -13.39 0.95
CA ARG A 10 -10.71 -14.69 1.25
C ARG A 10 -10.42 -15.51 -0.01
N GLU A 11 -11.34 -15.48 -0.98
CA GLU A 11 -11.15 -16.16 -2.26
C GLU A 11 -9.99 -15.59 -3.10
N LEU A 12 -9.67 -14.30 -2.94
CA LEU A 12 -8.48 -13.71 -3.56
C LEU A 12 -7.22 -14.02 -2.76
N LEU A 13 -7.26 -14.01 -1.42
CA LEU A 13 -6.13 -14.46 -0.58
C LEU A 13 -5.72 -15.91 -0.89
N ALA A 14 -6.67 -16.76 -1.28
CA ALA A 14 -6.37 -18.15 -1.66
C ALA A 14 -5.74 -18.30 -3.06
N ARG A 15 -5.64 -17.23 -3.86
CA ARG A 15 -5.16 -17.26 -5.25
C ARG A 15 -4.21 -16.09 -5.55
N PRO A 16 -3.08 -15.98 -4.81
CA PRO A 16 -2.13 -14.89 -5.01
C PRO A 16 -1.61 -14.86 -6.44
N VAL A 17 -1.36 -13.68 -7.01
CA VAL A 17 -0.85 -13.56 -8.38
C VAL A 17 0.64 -13.84 -8.47
N LEU A 18 1.39 -13.72 -7.37
CA LEU A 18 2.85 -13.77 -7.39
C LEU A 18 3.45 -15.05 -7.99
N PRO A 19 2.92 -16.26 -7.73
CA PRO A 19 3.37 -17.48 -8.42
C PRO A 19 3.33 -17.36 -9.95
N LEU A 20 2.27 -16.76 -10.51
CA LEU A 20 2.15 -16.52 -11.94
C LEU A 20 3.18 -15.49 -12.43
N VAL A 21 3.43 -14.44 -11.64
CA VAL A 21 4.46 -13.43 -11.95
C VAL A 21 5.84 -14.06 -11.99
N SER A 22 6.19 -14.90 -11.01
CA SER A 22 7.46 -15.63 -10.97
C SER A 22 7.63 -16.55 -12.18
N MET A 23 6.56 -17.25 -12.60
CA MET A 23 6.58 -18.05 -13.84
C MET A 23 6.84 -17.20 -15.08
N VAL A 24 6.12 -16.08 -15.24
CA VAL A 24 6.31 -15.15 -16.37
C VAL A 24 7.74 -14.61 -16.39
N GLN A 25 8.25 -14.20 -15.24
CA GLN A 25 9.62 -13.69 -15.12
C GLN A 25 10.64 -14.75 -15.56
N PHE A 26 10.53 -15.98 -15.03
CA PHE A 26 11.43 -17.06 -15.39
C PHE A 26 11.40 -17.32 -16.91
N LEU A 27 10.21 -17.52 -17.48
CA LEU A 27 10.03 -17.78 -18.90
C LEU A 27 10.55 -16.62 -19.78
N PHE A 28 10.31 -15.37 -19.39
CA PHE A 28 10.76 -14.20 -20.14
C PHE A 28 12.30 -14.08 -20.18
N LEU A 29 12.94 -14.28 -19.02
CA LEU A 29 14.39 -14.11 -18.86
C LEU A 29 15.18 -15.25 -19.48
N THR A 30 14.67 -16.48 -19.41
CA THR A 30 15.37 -17.66 -19.96
C THR A 30 14.94 -18.02 -21.39
N GLY A 31 13.76 -17.54 -21.81
CA GLY A 31 13.15 -17.90 -23.10
C GLY A 31 13.45 -16.92 -24.24
N PRO A 32 13.06 -17.30 -25.47
CA PRO A 32 13.29 -16.52 -26.69
C PRO A 32 12.27 -15.37 -26.89
N PHE A 33 11.56 -14.96 -25.84
CA PHE A 33 10.51 -13.94 -25.92
C PHE A 33 11.08 -12.52 -26.03
N ALA A 34 10.49 -11.69 -26.87
CA ALA A 34 10.87 -10.29 -27.03
C ALA A 34 10.19 -9.38 -26.00
N THR A 35 8.96 -9.73 -25.59
CA THR A 35 8.17 -8.96 -24.63
C THR A 35 7.55 -9.83 -23.54
N VAL A 36 7.18 -9.20 -22.42
CA VAL A 36 6.44 -9.90 -21.36
C VAL A 36 5.03 -10.29 -21.82
N ALA A 37 4.43 -9.50 -22.72
CA ALA A 37 3.11 -9.79 -23.28
C ALA A 37 3.09 -11.12 -24.06
N GLU A 38 4.12 -11.39 -24.87
CA GLU A 38 4.26 -12.66 -25.60
C GLU A 38 4.27 -13.86 -24.65
N VAL A 39 4.99 -13.76 -23.52
CA VAL A 39 5.01 -14.82 -22.51
C VAL A 39 3.63 -15.06 -21.94
N ILE A 40 2.90 -13.98 -21.59
CA ILE A 40 1.55 -14.08 -21.05
C ILE A 40 0.60 -14.73 -22.07
N ASP A 41 0.68 -14.35 -23.34
CA ASP A 41 -0.20 -14.89 -24.39
C ASP A 41 -0.02 -16.40 -24.62
N GLU A 42 1.20 -16.91 -24.41
CA GLU A 42 1.56 -18.32 -24.55
C GLU A 42 1.32 -19.17 -23.29
N LEU A 43 0.93 -18.58 -22.16
CA LEU A 43 0.64 -19.35 -20.95
C LEU A 43 -0.52 -20.35 -21.18
N PRO A 44 -0.41 -21.58 -20.66
CA PRO A 44 -1.51 -22.54 -20.70
C PRO A 44 -2.67 -22.08 -19.79
N GLU A 45 -3.87 -22.58 -20.08
CA GLU A 45 -5.05 -22.38 -19.24
C GLU A 45 -5.76 -23.74 -19.07
N PRO A 46 -5.90 -24.27 -17.85
CA PRO A 46 -5.50 -23.70 -16.55
C PRO A 46 -4.00 -23.87 -16.20
N ILE A 47 -3.54 -23.16 -15.16
CA ILE A 47 -2.27 -23.41 -14.46
C ILE A 47 -2.56 -23.87 -13.04
N GLU A 48 -1.97 -24.98 -12.61
CA GLU A 48 -2.01 -25.45 -11.23
C GLU A 48 -0.64 -25.23 -10.57
N THR A 49 -0.65 -24.64 -9.37
CA THR A 49 0.52 -24.53 -8.49
C THR A 49 0.27 -25.35 -7.23
N GLY A 50 1.28 -25.45 -6.35
CA GLY A 50 1.12 -26.10 -5.04
C GLY A 50 0.09 -25.43 -4.12
N TYR A 51 -0.42 -24.24 -4.49
CA TYR A 51 -1.31 -23.44 -3.65
C TYR A 51 -2.67 -23.14 -4.29
N ALA A 52 -2.74 -23.02 -5.62
CA ALA A 52 -3.93 -22.56 -6.31
C ALA A 52 -4.05 -23.11 -7.73
N VAL A 53 -5.29 -23.16 -8.22
CA VAL A 53 -5.60 -23.36 -9.64
C VAL A 53 -6.04 -22.04 -10.24
N TYR A 54 -5.35 -21.63 -11.29
CA TYR A 54 -5.63 -20.43 -12.07
C TYR A 54 -6.32 -20.85 -13.35
N GLU A 55 -7.63 -20.66 -13.43
CA GLU A 55 -8.44 -21.00 -14.61
C GLU A 55 -8.16 -20.08 -15.80
N GLN A 56 -7.85 -18.81 -15.53
CA GLN A 56 -7.64 -17.76 -16.55
C GLN A 56 -6.38 -16.93 -16.25
N PRO A 57 -5.18 -17.56 -16.17
CA PRO A 57 -3.94 -16.88 -15.80
C PRO A 57 -3.61 -15.72 -16.73
N ARG A 58 -3.93 -15.82 -18.03
CA ARG A 58 -3.69 -14.75 -19.00
C ARG A 58 -4.50 -13.50 -18.67
N ARG A 59 -5.79 -13.69 -18.37
CA ARG A 59 -6.67 -12.59 -17.95
C ARG A 59 -6.22 -11.98 -16.63
N GLN A 60 -5.80 -12.80 -15.66
CA GLN A 60 -5.35 -12.32 -14.35
C GLN A 60 -4.06 -11.50 -14.48
N LEU A 61 -3.04 -12.02 -15.16
CA LEU A 61 -1.77 -11.34 -15.41
C LEU A 61 -1.91 -10.11 -16.31
N GLY A 62 -2.85 -10.11 -17.25
CA GLY A 62 -3.13 -8.97 -18.12
C GLY A 62 -3.44 -7.68 -17.35
N ARG A 63 -4.02 -7.78 -16.14
CA ARG A 63 -4.28 -6.64 -15.24
C ARG A 63 -2.98 -5.97 -14.75
N TYR A 64 -1.89 -6.72 -14.69
CA TYR A 64 -0.59 -6.30 -14.19
C TYR A 64 0.44 -6.05 -15.30
N LEU A 65 0.08 -6.25 -16.57
CA LEU A 65 1.01 -6.16 -17.71
C LEU A 65 1.83 -4.86 -17.69
N ALA A 66 1.21 -3.72 -17.38
CA ALA A 66 1.91 -2.43 -17.30
C ALA A 66 2.99 -2.42 -16.20
N LEU A 67 2.72 -3.08 -15.06
CA LEU A 67 3.64 -3.18 -13.92
C LEU A 67 4.76 -4.20 -14.18
N LEU A 68 4.56 -5.15 -15.09
CA LEU A 68 5.56 -6.17 -15.45
C LEU A 68 6.54 -5.70 -16.53
N ARG A 69 6.20 -4.64 -17.30
CA ARG A 69 7.06 -4.08 -18.37
C ARG A 69 8.51 -3.78 -17.98
N PRO A 70 8.82 -3.31 -16.75
CA PRO A 70 10.21 -3.09 -16.34
C PRO A 70 11.10 -4.35 -16.45
N LEU A 71 10.53 -5.57 -16.45
CA LEU A 71 11.31 -6.78 -16.69
C LEU A 71 12.01 -6.78 -18.06
N GLU A 72 11.43 -6.12 -19.06
CA GLU A 72 12.05 -5.99 -20.39
C GLU A 72 13.33 -5.15 -20.38
N GLU A 73 13.45 -4.22 -19.42
CA GLU A 73 14.63 -3.38 -19.24
C GLU A 73 15.84 -4.22 -18.81
N VAL A 74 15.61 -5.26 -18.00
CA VAL A 74 16.64 -6.24 -17.59
C VAL A 74 17.29 -6.88 -18.82
N LYS A 75 16.46 -7.36 -19.77
CA LYS A 75 16.95 -8.03 -20.99
C LYS A 75 17.71 -7.09 -21.92
N ARG A 76 17.45 -5.78 -21.82
CA ARG A 76 18.15 -4.71 -22.55
C ARG A 76 19.38 -4.16 -21.80
N GLY A 77 19.65 -4.63 -20.59
CA GLY A 77 20.77 -4.15 -19.76
C GLY A 77 20.59 -2.74 -19.23
N ILE A 78 19.35 -2.25 -19.14
CA ILE A 78 19.04 -0.93 -18.58
C ILE A 78 19.03 -1.05 -17.04
N PRO A 79 19.73 -0.15 -16.31
CA PRO A 79 19.78 -0.21 -14.85
C PRO A 79 18.44 0.17 -14.21
N PRO A 80 18.18 -0.26 -12.96
CA PRO A 80 16.96 0.10 -12.23
C PRO A 80 16.84 1.61 -12.03
N SER A 81 15.59 2.10 -11.95
CA SER A 81 15.27 3.52 -11.72
C SER A 81 15.67 4.02 -10.33
N CYS A 82 15.94 3.12 -9.39
CA CYS A 82 16.43 3.46 -8.05
C CYS A 82 17.43 2.42 -7.56
N ARG A 83 18.33 2.84 -6.68
CA ARG A 83 19.27 1.96 -6.00
C ARG A 83 18.51 1.00 -5.07
N VAL A 84 18.80 -0.29 -5.16
CA VAL A 84 18.25 -1.30 -4.25
C VAL A 84 19.39 -2.03 -3.56
N VAL A 85 19.33 -2.14 -2.24
CA VAL A 85 20.32 -2.82 -1.40
C VAL A 85 19.72 -4.01 -0.67
N ASP A 86 20.55 -4.97 -0.26
CA ASP A 86 20.17 -6.05 0.65
C ASP A 86 20.07 -5.59 2.12
N GLU A 87 19.85 -6.54 3.04
CA GLU A 87 19.70 -6.24 4.46
C GLU A 87 20.99 -5.69 5.09
N GLU A 88 22.14 -6.13 4.59
CA GLU A 88 23.48 -5.67 4.98
C GLU A 88 23.87 -4.31 4.36
N GLY A 89 23.11 -3.84 3.36
CA GLY A 89 23.32 -2.57 2.68
C GLY A 89 24.20 -2.64 1.43
N ALA A 90 24.51 -3.83 0.94
CA ALA A 90 25.22 -4.03 -0.32
C ALA A 90 24.26 -3.90 -1.51
N ASP A 91 24.78 -3.41 -2.63
CA ASP A 91 23.98 -3.21 -3.85
C ASP A 91 23.56 -4.55 -4.45
N LEU A 92 22.27 -4.65 -4.78
CA LEU A 92 21.74 -5.78 -5.54
C LEU A 92 22.11 -5.65 -7.02
N ASP A 93 22.24 -6.79 -7.68
CA ASP A 93 22.36 -6.82 -9.13
C ASP A 93 21.08 -6.28 -9.81
N GLY A 94 21.21 -5.78 -11.03
CA GLY A 94 20.12 -5.12 -11.74
C GLY A 94 18.88 -6.01 -11.93
N MET A 95 19.06 -7.32 -12.11
CA MET A 95 17.93 -8.25 -12.26
C MET A 95 17.18 -8.38 -10.94
N THR A 96 17.87 -8.62 -9.83
CA THR A 96 17.25 -8.75 -8.50
C THR A 96 16.58 -7.43 -8.07
N ALA A 97 17.21 -6.29 -8.36
CA ALA A 97 16.66 -4.96 -8.06
C ALA A 97 15.35 -4.69 -8.83
N ILE A 98 15.35 -4.87 -10.16
CA ILE A 98 14.15 -4.66 -11.00
C ILE A 98 13.05 -5.65 -10.63
N THR A 99 13.41 -6.91 -10.39
CA THR A 99 12.45 -7.92 -9.92
C THR A 99 11.75 -7.47 -8.65
N SER A 100 12.51 -7.05 -7.64
CA SER A 100 11.95 -6.64 -6.34
C SER A 100 11.03 -5.42 -6.48
N LEU A 101 11.37 -4.47 -7.37
CA LEU A 101 10.54 -3.32 -7.69
C LEU A 101 9.22 -3.70 -8.36
N VAL A 102 9.25 -4.67 -9.27
CA VAL A 102 8.05 -5.21 -9.93
C VAL A 102 7.18 -5.96 -8.91
N LEU A 103 7.76 -6.83 -8.08
CA LEU A 103 7.03 -7.57 -7.05
C LEU A 103 6.34 -6.62 -6.06
N GLN A 104 7.06 -5.59 -5.58
CA GLN A 104 6.50 -4.56 -4.69
C GLN A 104 5.27 -3.89 -5.31
N GLN A 105 5.32 -3.53 -6.60
CA GLN A 105 4.21 -2.85 -7.29
C GLN A 105 3.02 -3.78 -7.55
N VAL A 106 3.28 -5.02 -8.01
CA VAL A 106 2.21 -5.98 -8.29
C VAL A 106 1.48 -6.37 -7.01
N LEU A 107 2.22 -6.68 -5.94
CA LEU A 107 1.61 -6.98 -4.63
C LEU A 107 0.85 -5.77 -4.07
N ALA A 108 1.35 -4.54 -4.27
CA ALA A 108 0.61 -3.36 -3.82
C ALA A 108 -0.75 -3.25 -4.51
N ALA A 109 -0.78 -3.47 -5.83
CA ALA A 109 -2.03 -3.43 -6.60
C ALA A 109 -2.99 -4.58 -6.25
N GLU A 110 -2.47 -5.80 -6.08
CA GLU A 110 -3.29 -6.96 -5.66
C GLU A 110 -3.85 -6.78 -4.25
N LEU A 111 -2.99 -6.40 -3.30
CA LEU A 111 -3.40 -6.21 -1.92
C LEU A 111 -4.37 -5.02 -1.80
N GLU A 112 -4.24 -3.96 -2.58
CA GLU A 112 -5.26 -2.88 -2.60
C GLU A 112 -6.68 -3.41 -2.89
N GLU A 113 -6.83 -4.32 -3.85
CA GLU A 113 -8.12 -4.96 -4.17
C GLU A 113 -8.59 -5.87 -3.03
N ILE A 114 -7.72 -6.76 -2.54
CA ILE A 114 -8.03 -7.68 -1.44
C ILE A 114 -8.48 -6.91 -0.20
N ASN A 115 -7.71 -5.90 0.22
CA ASN A 115 -8.00 -5.12 1.40
C ASN A 115 -9.28 -4.29 1.22
N SER A 116 -9.61 -3.86 0.00
CA SER A 116 -10.90 -3.21 -0.29
C SER A 116 -12.07 -4.16 -0.04
N LEU A 117 -11.97 -5.41 -0.50
CA LEU A 117 -13.03 -6.41 -0.31
C LEU A 117 -13.16 -6.85 1.16
N LEU A 118 -12.04 -6.93 1.89
CA LEU A 118 -12.03 -7.32 3.29
C LEU A 118 -12.44 -6.19 4.25
N CYS A 119 -12.12 -4.94 3.91
CA CYS A 119 -12.37 -3.80 4.80
C CYS A 119 -13.84 -3.37 4.76
N ALA A 120 -14.51 -3.38 3.61
CA ALA A 120 -15.89 -2.89 3.49
C ALA A 120 -16.88 -3.60 4.44
N PRO A 121 -16.86 -4.94 4.60
CA PRO A 121 -17.75 -5.64 5.54
C PRO A 121 -17.43 -5.39 7.03
N CYS A 122 -16.22 -4.92 7.35
CA CYS A 122 -15.78 -4.76 8.74
C CYS A 122 -16.41 -3.56 9.46
N GLY A 123 -16.83 -2.53 8.72
CA GLY A 123 -17.25 -1.26 9.32
C GLY A 123 -16.16 -0.60 10.19
N CYS A 124 -14.89 -0.95 9.96
CA CYS A 124 -13.78 -0.45 10.75
C CYS A 124 -13.55 1.04 10.48
N THR A 125 -13.51 1.85 11.54
CA THR A 125 -13.31 3.30 11.44
C THR A 125 -11.92 3.73 11.90
N LEU A 126 -11.01 2.79 12.16
CA LEU A 126 -9.73 3.04 12.84
C LEU A 126 -8.80 4.02 12.10
N CYS A 127 -8.84 4.01 10.76
CA CYS A 127 -8.13 4.97 9.90
C CYS A 127 -8.93 6.25 9.58
N CYS A 128 -10.19 6.32 10.02
CA CYS A 128 -11.11 7.43 9.75
C CYS A 128 -11.40 8.28 11.00
N ILE A 129 -10.77 7.97 12.13
CA ILE A 129 -10.87 8.74 13.36
C ILE A 129 -9.47 9.11 13.84
N GLY A 130 -9.34 10.32 14.39
CA GLY A 130 -8.12 10.76 15.04
C GLY A 130 -7.83 9.96 16.31
N PRO A 131 -6.66 10.18 16.93
CA PRO A 131 -6.26 9.46 18.14
C PRO A 131 -7.26 9.66 19.28
N ASP A 132 -7.43 8.65 20.14
CA ASP A 132 -8.21 8.81 21.37
C ASP A 132 -7.35 9.44 22.49
N SER A 133 -7.93 9.60 23.69
CA SER A 133 -7.26 10.21 24.84
C SER A 133 -6.15 9.34 25.46
N THR A 134 -6.07 8.05 25.11
CA THR A 134 -5.07 7.11 25.63
C THR A 134 -3.83 7.02 24.76
N MET A 135 -3.91 7.47 23.50
CA MET A 135 -2.81 7.47 22.55
C MET A 135 -1.83 8.63 22.79
N ALA A 136 -0.54 8.44 22.53
CA ALA A 136 0.45 9.50 22.66
C ALA A 136 0.33 10.57 21.55
N GLN A 137 -0.19 10.20 20.39
CA GLN A 137 -0.30 11.06 19.20
C GLN A 137 -1.42 12.10 19.37
N GLU A 138 -1.15 13.36 19.01
CA GLU A 138 -2.12 14.45 19.06
C GLU A 138 -3.05 14.49 17.82
N PHE A 139 -2.61 13.92 16.71
CA PHE A 139 -3.37 13.87 15.48
C PHE A 139 -2.98 12.66 14.64
N PHE A 140 -3.80 12.37 13.63
CA PHE A 140 -3.50 11.44 12.56
C PHE A 140 -3.44 12.22 11.24
N GLU A 141 -2.38 12.02 10.45
CA GLU A 141 -2.20 12.64 9.14
C GLU A 141 -2.62 11.67 8.03
N ILE A 142 -3.41 12.18 7.10
CA ILE A 142 -3.75 11.51 5.85
C ILE A 142 -3.14 12.37 4.73
N PRO A 143 -1.94 12.04 4.22
CA PRO A 143 -1.34 12.74 3.09
C PRO A 143 -2.23 12.61 1.85
N LEU A 144 -2.41 13.71 1.13
CA LEU A 144 -3.27 13.81 -0.05
C LEU A 144 -2.51 14.34 -1.26
N GLN A 145 -2.82 13.78 -2.41
CA GLN A 145 -2.52 14.42 -3.69
C GLN A 145 -3.41 15.66 -3.86
N GLU A 146 -2.99 16.60 -4.70
CA GLU A 146 -3.71 17.86 -4.88
C GLU A 146 -5.17 17.67 -5.31
N GLN A 147 -5.41 16.76 -6.27
CA GLN A 147 -6.75 16.38 -6.71
C GLN A 147 -7.59 15.69 -5.63
N GLU A 148 -6.97 14.96 -4.70
CA GLU A 148 -7.68 14.25 -3.63
C GLU A 148 -8.26 15.22 -2.58
N THR A 149 -7.76 16.46 -2.52
CA THR A 149 -8.34 17.50 -1.64
C THR A 149 -9.79 17.82 -2.00
N ALA A 150 -10.20 17.59 -3.25
CA ALA A 150 -11.58 17.79 -3.69
C ALA A 150 -12.57 16.79 -3.07
N LEU A 151 -12.10 15.66 -2.53
CA LEU A 151 -12.93 14.65 -1.87
C LEU A 151 -13.44 15.13 -0.49
N PHE A 152 -12.90 16.20 0.07
CA PHE A 152 -13.22 16.69 1.42
C PHE A 152 -13.77 18.12 1.39
N PRO A 153 -14.89 18.40 0.69
CA PRO A 153 -15.41 19.77 0.55
C PRO A 153 -15.91 20.38 1.87
N ALA A 154 -16.25 19.54 2.86
CA ALA A 154 -16.72 19.99 4.17
C ALA A 154 -15.57 20.32 5.14
N ALA A 155 -14.32 19.96 4.81
CA ALA A 155 -13.16 20.26 5.66
C ALA A 155 -12.71 21.71 5.44
N PRO A 156 -12.49 22.51 6.50
CA PRO A 156 -11.84 23.81 6.37
C PRO A 156 -10.44 23.65 5.76
N ARG A 157 -10.05 24.62 4.92
CA ARG A 157 -8.75 24.63 4.21
C ARG A 157 -7.83 25.68 4.82
N PHE A 158 -6.63 25.27 5.17
CA PHE A 158 -5.57 26.11 5.72
C PHE A 158 -4.37 26.09 4.78
N ALA A 159 -4.10 27.23 4.17
CA ALA A 159 -2.93 27.45 3.33
C ALA A 159 -2.37 28.85 3.64
N SER A 160 -1.28 28.88 4.41
CA SER A 160 -0.60 30.11 4.80
C SER A 160 0.91 29.99 4.52
N ALA A 161 1.60 31.13 4.48
CA ALA A 161 3.05 31.15 4.34
C ALA A 161 3.78 30.48 5.53
N GLU A 162 3.13 30.44 6.70
CA GLU A 162 3.63 29.69 7.86
C GLU A 162 3.56 28.20 7.60
N LEU A 163 2.39 27.65 7.26
CA LEU A 163 2.21 26.22 7.01
C LEU A 163 3.11 25.69 5.88
N ALA A 164 3.34 26.49 4.85
CA ALA A 164 4.21 26.13 3.72
C ALA A 164 5.69 25.93 4.10
N ARG A 165 6.12 26.34 5.31
CA ARG A 165 7.49 26.16 5.83
C ARG A 165 7.64 24.93 6.72
N HIS A 166 6.54 24.32 7.13
CA HIS A 166 6.52 23.20 8.06
C HIS A 166 6.01 21.93 7.39
N ARG A 167 6.34 20.79 8.00
CA ARG A 167 5.67 19.51 7.83
C ARG A 167 4.80 19.26 9.06
N ALA A 168 3.77 18.41 8.92
CA ALA A 168 2.88 18.10 10.03
C ALA A 168 3.63 17.53 11.26
N MET A 169 4.70 16.76 11.01
CA MET A 169 5.46 16.03 12.02
C MET A 169 6.72 16.76 12.51
N ASP A 170 6.91 18.03 12.17
CA ASP A 170 8.05 18.82 12.69
C ASP A 170 7.96 18.97 14.22
N GLU A 171 9.12 19.03 14.90
CA GLU A 171 9.17 19.19 16.36
C GLU A 171 8.46 20.46 16.83
N GLU A 172 8.63 21.57 16.10
CA GLU A 172 7.89 22.79 16.34
C GLU A 172 6.61 22.82 15.49
N ALA A 173 5.48 22.67 16.18
CA ALA A 173 4.18 22.64 15.54
C ALA A 173 3.80 24.01 14.95
N ALA A 174 3.49 24.02 13.65
CA ALA A 174 2.93 25.19 12.98
C ALA A 174 1.61 25.63 13.62
N ARG A 175 1.34 26.94 13.57
CA ARG A 175 0.14 27.52 14.20
C ARG A 175 -0.89 27.96 13.16
N VAL A 176 -2.15 27.83 13.56
CA VAL A 176 -3.30 28.42 12.89
C VAL A 176 -4.05 29.22 13.95
N ASP A 177 -4.28 30.50 13.67
CA ASP A 177 -4.91 31.45 14.61
C ASP A 177 -4.25 31.46 16.00
N GLY A 178 -2.91 31.36 16.02
CA GLY A 178 -2.10 31.38 17.24
C GLY A 178 -2.08 30.08 18.04
N ARG A 179 -2.77 29.02 17.60
CA ARG A 179 -2.80 27.70 18.27
C ARG A 179 -2.12 26.65 17.40
N PRO A 180 -1.53 25.59 17.99
CA PRO A 180 -1.04 24.46 17.20
C PRO A 180 -2.15 23.88 16.31
N PHE A 181 -1.83 23.52 15.07
CA PHE A 181 -2.82 23.05 14.10
C PHE A 181 -3.63 21.83 14.58
N TYR A 182 -3.04 20.94 15.39
CA TYR A 182 -3.71 19.76 15.95
C TYR A 182 -4.61 20.07 17.16
N ALA A 183 -4.62 21.31 17.67
CA ALA A 183 -5.50 21.72 18.76
C ALA A 183 -6.91 22.13 18.26
N MET A 184 -7.16 21.97 16.97
CA MET A 184 -8.48 22.16 16.37
C MET A 184 -9.43 21.02 16.77
N GLN A 185 -10.72 21.31 16.92
CA GLN A 185 -11.73 20.29 17.27
C GLN A 185 -12.17 19.45 16.06
N GLU A 186 -12.09 20.03 14.87
CA GLU A 186 -12.55 19.42 13.63
C GLU A 186 -11.37 19.07 12.73
N SER A 187 -11.59 18.10 11.84
CA SER A 187 -10.65 17.73 10.81
C SER A 187 -10.45 18.85 9.79
N GLY A 188 -9.24 19.06 9.30
CA GLY A 188 -8.93 20.15 8.37
C GLY A 188 -7.94 19.75 7.28
N LEU A 189 -8.00 20.44 6.14
CA LEU A 189 -7.03 20.30 5.05
C LEU A 189 -5.92 21.32 5.19
N PHE A 190 -4.67 20.86 5.28
CA PHE A 190 -3.51 21.70 5.49
C PHE A 190 -2.53 21.59 4.33
N ARG A 191 -2.05 22.73 3.82
CA ARG A 191 -0.98 22.78 2.82
C ARG A 191 0.37 22.97 3.51
N TRP A 192 1.14 21.89 3.57
CA TRP A 192 2.49 21.82 4.12
C TRP A 192 3.55 22.11 3.06
N GLN A 193 4.80 22.15 3.49
CA GLN A 193 5.98 22.15 2.62
C GLN A 193 5.97 20.98 1.62
N ASN A 194 5.59 19.78 2.07
CA ASN A 194 5.68 18.53 1.32
C ASN A 194 4.36 18.09 0.65
N GLY A 195 3.29 18.87 0.72
CA GLY A 195 2.03 18.52 0.08
C GLY A 195 0.79 18.95 0.83
N TRP A 196 -0.35 18.37 0.45
CA TRP A 196 -1.60 18.49 1.19
C TRP A 196 -1.75 17.33 2.16
N SER A 197 -2.42 17.56 3.28
CA SER A 197 -2.93 16.47 4.12
C SER A 197 -4.31 16.82 4.68
N LEU A 198 -5.08 15.79 5.01
CA LEU A 198 -6.17 15.89 5.96
C LEU A 198 -5.63 15.53 7.34
N ILE A 199 -5.74 16.45 8.29
CA ILE A 199 -5.39 16.23 9.68
C ILE A 199 -6.67 15.86 10.44
N LEU A 200 -6.60 14.76 11.19
CA LEU A 200 -7.61 14.34 12.16
C LEU A 200 -7.06 14.54 13.57
N PRO A 201 -7.37 15.67 14.25
CA PRO A 201 -7.05 15.87 15.66
C PRO A 201 -7.65 14.80 16.58
N ARG A 202 -7.26 14.79 17.86
CA ARG A 202 -7.83 13.85 18.84
C ARG A 202 -9.36 13.82 18.79
N ALA A 203 -9.92 12.62 18.76
CA ALA A 203 -11.35 12.33 18.65
C ALA A 203 -12.08 12.91 17.42
N ALA A 204 -11.39 13.62 16.52
CA ALA A 204 -11.98 14.11 15.28
C ALA A 204 -12.31 12.95 14.34
N ARG A 205 -13.30 13.16 13.48
CA ARG A 205 -13.75 12.17 12.49
C ARG A 205 -13.46 12.67 11.09
N CYS A 206 -13.09 11.75 10.19
CA CYS A 206 -13.01 12.03 8.78
C CYS A 206 -14.34 12.61 8.28
N PRO A 207 -14.36 13.73 7.52
CA PRO A 207 -15.60 14.35 7.03
C PRO A 207 -16.46 13.42 6.15
N ASN A 208 -15.84 12.40 5.56
CA ASN A 208 -16.51 11.39 4.74
C ASN A 208 -16.96 10.16 5.53
N LEU A 209 -16.74 10.11 6.85
CA LEU A 209 -17.19 9.01 7.70
C LEU A 209 -18.66 9.21 8.10
N GLU A 210 -19.53 8.30 7.67
CA GLU A 210 -20.94 8.26 8.07
C GLU A 210 -21.08 7.81 9.54
N GLU A 211 -22.25 8.07 10.13
CA GLU A 211 -22.62 7.53 11.45
C GLU A 211 -22.64 6.00 11.47
N SER A 212 -22.98 5.39 10.33
CA SER A 212 -22.94 3.94 10.10
C SER A 212 -21.52 3.35 10.15
N GLY A 213 -20.48 4.18 10.16
CA GLY A 213 -19.07 3.76 10.05
C GLY A 213 -18.59 3.60 8.60
N ARG A 214 -19.45 3.84 7.60
CA ARG A 214 -19.10 3.73 6.18
C ARG A 214 -18.42 4.99 5.66
N CYS A 215 -17.45 4.84 4.76
CA CYS A 215 -16.89 5.97 4.01
C CYS A 215 -17.77 6.33 2.82
N ARG A 216 -18.19 7.60 2.70
CA ARG A 216 -19.02 8.10 1.59
C ARG A 216 -18.33 8.03 0.23
N VAL A 217 -17.01 8.18 0.22
CA VAL A 217 -16.17 8.15 -0.99
C VAL A 217 -15.39 6.85 -1.08
N TYR A 218 -15.93 5.72 -0.60
CA TYR A 218 -15.15 4.48 -0.46
C TYR A 218 -14.45 4.04 -1.75
N ALA A 219 -15.12 4.15 -2.90
CA ALA A 219 -14.55 3.81 -4.21
C ALA A 219 -13.45 4.79 -4.64
N ASP A 220 -13.63 6.09 -4.34
CA ASP A 220 -12.73 7.18 -4.75
C ASP A 220 -11.78 7.61 -3.63
N ARG A 221 -11.65 6.81 -2.56
CA ARG A 221 -10.93 7.22 -1.36
C ARG A 221 -9.46 7.52 -1.69
N PRO A 222 -8.81 8.44 -0.94
CA PRO A 222 -7.42 8.79 -1.20
C PRO A 222 -6.49 7.58 -1.25
N ALA A 223 -5.41 7.67 -2.02
CA ALA A 223 -4.45 6.58 -2.22
C ALA A 223 -3.95 6.01 -0.88
N VAL A 224 -3.65 6.87 0.11
CA VAL A 224 -3.23 6.40 1.45
C VAL A 224 -4.34 5.64 2.18
N CYS A 225 -5.62 5.98 1.98
CA CYS A 225 -6.77 5.27 2.53
C CYS A 225 -7.09 3.97 1.78
N ARG A 226 -6.53 3.80 0.57
CA ARG A 226 -6.56 2.56 -0.19
C ARG A 226 -5.41 1.63 0.18
N ARG A 227 -4.36 2.17 0.84
CA ARG A 227 -3.26 1.33 1.31
C ARG A 227 -3.80 0.22 2.22
N PRO A 228 -3.28 -1.00 2.07
CA PRO A 228 -3.76 -2.18 2.76
C PRO A 228 -3.89 -2.09 4.30
N GLN A 229 -4.40 -3.12 4.94
CA GLN A 229 -3.95 -3.48 6.30
C GLN A 229 -2.98 -4.66 6.25
N ILE A 230 -2.82 -5.27 5.07
CA ILE A 230 -1.80 -6.25 4.70
C ILE A 230 -0.95 -5.66 3.58
N PHE A 231 0.19 -5.04 3.89
CA PHE A 231 0.98 -4.30 2.91
C PHE A 231 2.16 -5.13 2.39
N PRO A 232 2.54 -4.93 1.11
CA PRO A 232 3.81 -5.42 0.64
C PRO A 232 4.94 -4.65 1.32
N TYR A 233 5.85 -5.40 1.91
CA TYR A 233 7.10 -4.92 2.48
C TYR A 233 8.23 -5.72 1.83
N VAL A 234 8.20 -5.80 0.50
CA VAL A 234 9.29 -6.37 -0.29
C VAL A 234 10.45 -5.40 -0.30
N LEU A 235 10.14 -4.11 -0.42
CA LEU A 235 11.09 -3.00 -0.40
C LEU A 235 10.73 -1.98 0.69
N GLU A 236 11.73 -1.58 1.46
CA GLU A 236 11.68 -0.53 2.48
C GLU A 236 12.47 0.70 1.98
N PRO A 237 11.91 1.92 2.02
CA PRO A 237 12.67 3.13 1.72
C PRO A 237 13.87 3.32 2.65
N LEU A 238 15.04 3.67 2.11
CA LEU A 238 16.19 4.07 2.92
C LEU A 238 15.98 5.50 3.45
N GLU A 239 15.98 5.68 4.77
CA GLU A 239 15.98 7.00 5.38
C GLU A 239 17.37 7.65 5.24
N GLY A 240 17.41 8.95 4.89
CA GLY A 240 18.63 9.76 4.98
C GLY A 240 19.56 9.81 3.76
N GLY A 241 19.08 9.48 2.55
CA GLY A 241 19.85 9.72 1.33
C GLY A 241 20.11 11.22 1.10
N ALA A 242 21.32 11.58 0.65
CA ALA A 242 21.59 12.92 0.14
C ALA A 242 20.60 13.25 -1.00
N GLU A 243 20.21 14.52 -1.12
CA GLU A 243 19.24 15.00 -2.12
C GLU A 243 19.48 14.37 -3.50
N GLY A 244 18.62 13.44 -3.90
CA GLY A 244 18.61 12.85 -5.25
C GLY A 244 18.65 11.33 -5.34
N GLU A 245 19.13 10.59 -4.34
CA GLU A 245 19.17 9.12 -4.38
C GLU A 245 18.21 8.49 -3.36
N ALA A 246 16.93 8.43 -3.71
CA ALA A 246 15.96 7.61 -2.99
C ALA A 246 16.28 6.13 -3.22
N GLY A 247 16.97 5.49 -2.26
CA GLY A 247 17.25 4.06 -2.29
C GLY A 247 16.18 3.22 -1.60
N GLN A 248 16.17 1.91 -1.87
CA GLN A 248 15.29 0.93 -1.25
C GLN A 248 16.11 -0.24 -0.68
N ARG A 249 15.65 -0.82 0.43
CA ARG A 249 16.21 -2.04 1.04
C ARG A 249 15.28 -3.22 0.81
N LEU A 250 15.83 -4.35 0.40
CA LEU A 250 15.11 -5.61 0.27
C LEU A 250 14.76 -6.19 1.64
N ARG A 251 13.50 -6.63 1.80
CA ARG A 251 12.94 -7.21 3.03
C ARG A 251 12.17 -8.50 2.80
N ARG A 252 11.56 -8.68 1.63
CA ARG A 252 10.77 -9.88 1.26
C ARG A 252 9.69 -10.28 2.27
N ALA A 253 8.95 -9.30 2.79
CA ALA A 253 7.90 -9.54 3.77
C ALA A 253 6.54 -8.97 3.36
N LEU A 254 5.50 -9.42 4.06
CA LEU A 254 4.19 -8.81 4.16
C LEU A 254 4.00 -8.30 5.59
N LEU A 255 3.58 -7.07 5.74
CA LEU A 255 3.21 -6.50 7.05
C LEU A 255 1.69 -6.57 7.21
N ALA A 256 1.19 -7.13 8.30
CA ALA A 256 -0.24 -7.24 8.58
C ALA A 256 -0.61 -6.58 9.92
N VAL A 257 -1.56 -5.64 9.90
CA VAL A 257 -1.99 -4.85 11.08
C VAL A 257 -3.03 -5.60 11.89
N VAL A 258 -2.64 -6.12 13.05
CA VAL A 258 -3.53 -6.95 13.89
C VAL A 258 -4.63 -6.14 14.58
N ASP A 259 -4.50 -4.81 14.65
CA ASP A 259 -5.57 -3.93 15.13
C ASP A 259 -6.78 -3.91 14.17
N CYS A 260 -6.62 -4.44 12.95
CA CYS A 260 -7.69 -4.57 11.99
C CYS A 260 -8.50 -5.86 12.21
N PRO A 261 -9.85 -5.78 12.38
CA PRO A 261 -10.67 -6.96 12.68
C PRO A 261 -10.55 -8.11 11.67
N TYR A 262 -10.41 -7.84 10.37
CA TYR A 262 -10.27 -8.93 9.40
C TYR A 262 -8.87 -9.52 9.39
N VAL A 263 -7.83 -8.74 9.71
CA VAL A 263 -6.47 -9.27 9.81
C VAL A 263 -6.40 -10.26 10.95
N GLU A 264 -7.00 -9.91 12.10
CA GLU A 264 -7.10 -10.82 13.23
C GLU A 264 -7.91 -12.07 12.90
N ALA A 265 -9.06 -11.91 12.23
CA ALA A 265 -9.92 -13.04 11.87
C ALA A 265 -9.31 -13.97 10.80
N LEU A 266 -8.44 -13.44 9.91
CA LEU A 266 -7.89 -14.15 8.75
C LEU A 266 -6.38 -14.40 8.85
N ARG A 267 -5.81 -14.44 10.07
CA ARG A 267 -4.36 -14.64 10.27
C ARG A 267 -3.82 -15.84 9.49
N ASP A 268 -4.51 -16.98 9.53
CA ASP A 268 -4.08 -18.21 8.86
C ASP A 268 -4.13 -18.05 7.33
N GLU A 269 -5.21 -17.46 6.80
CA GLU A 269 -5.34 -17.20 5.37
C GLU A 269 -4.29 -16.19 4.86
N ILE A 270 -3.94 -15.19 5.67
CA ILE A 270 -2.89 -14.20 5.35
C ILE A 270 -1.50 -14.84 5.39
N ALA A 271 -1.25 -15.71 6.38
CA ALA A 271 -0.01 -16.48 6.45
C ALA A 271 0.14 -17.43 5.24
N ALA A 272 -0.95 -18.10 4.85
CA ALA A 272 -0.97 -18.96 3.66
C ALA A 272 -0.72 -18.16 2.37
N TYR A 273 -1.31 -16.96 2.25
CA TYR A 273 -1.02 -16.04 1.13
C TYR A 273 0.47 -15.67 1.08
N GLY A 274 1.06 -15.30 2.23
CA GLY A 274 2.49 -14.98 2.32
C GLY A 274 3.38 -16.15 1.92
N ALA A 275 3.10 -17.35 2.43
CA ALA A 275 3.82 -18.57 2.07
C ALA A 275 3.73 -18.89 0.57
N ALA A 276 2.55 -18.77 -0.02
CA ALA A 276 2.34 -18.94 -1.46
C ALA A 276 3.08 -17.88 -2.30
N CYS A 277 3.35 -16.70 -1.73
CA CYS A 277 4.16 -15.64 -2.34
C CYS A 277 5.66 -15.76 -2.03
N GLU A 278 6.10 -16.75 -1.26
CA GLU A 278 7.49 -16.85 -0.76
C GLU A 278 7.93 -15.60 0.03
N LEU A 279 7.03 -15.07 0.87
CA LEU A 279 7.24 -13.91 1.73
C LEU A 279 7.03 -14.26 3.20
N ASP A 280 7.86 -13.67 4.06
CA ASP A 280 7.62 -13.68 5.50
C ASP A 280 6.40 -12.84 5.85
N VAL A 281 5.66 -13.22 6.89
CA VAL A 281 4.50 -12.43 7.35
C VAL A 281 4.76 -11.88 8.75
N ILE A 282 4.77 -10.56 8.85
CA ILE A 282 5.00 -9.81 10.09
C ILE A 282 3.68 -9.23 10.57
N PHE A 283 3.14 -9.78 11.65
CA PHE A 283 1.96 -9.26 12.34
C PHE A 283 2.37 -8.18 13.33
N ARG A 284 1.84 -6.96 13.18
CA ARG A 284 2.19 -5.80 14.05
C ARG A 284 0.96 -5.01 14.46
N GLN A 285 0.99 -4.41 15.65
CA GLN A 285 0.03 -3.38 16.05
C GLN A 285 0.41 -2.04 15.41
N ASN A 286 -0.58 -1.26 15.00
CA ASN A 286 -0.40 0.04 14.35
C ASN A 286 -0.36 1.18 15.37
N LYS A 287 -1.06 1.05 16.50
CA LYS A 287 -1.20 2.13 17.49
C LYS A 287 -0.65 1.80 18.90
N SER A 288 0.44 1.04 18.99
CA SER A 288 1.16 0.75 20.25
C SER A 288 2.29 1.74 20.52
#